data_AF-A0A7C3L1M5-F1
#
_entry.id   AF-A0A7C3L1M5-F1
#
_cell.length_a   1.000
_cell.length_b   1.000
_cell.length_c   1.000
_cell.angle_alpha   90.00
_cell.angle_beta   90.00
_cell.angle_gamma   90.00
#
_symmetry.space_group_name_H-M   'P 1'
#
loop_
_entity.id
_entity.type
_entity.pdbx_description
1 polymer ?
#
loop_
_entity_poly.entity_id
_entity_poly.type
_entity_poly.pdbx_seq_one_letter_code
_entity_poly.pdbx_strand_id
1 'polypeptide(L)'
;MNDAMRGCEVSGRTADQPPFADWPRDPLDRLGIACAKVGWWYLHGLHTCVQTLVDLGSEEEGGRATHDTMCGWHDRTNWPTRPLRLGLHNPSTWGEAIVRADSGMECEFFVVPEHVHPASGCQRYNLDALVAAHGEDSYEIFTNEDPSREAAWYDWTIERPLSYASVFPTRVDCGRITLPANEDGPPAAPILRGLLDAAAMLSRHPARLGFRDRLNGRRPVMARTPRADRFGPYTPSREYIAPAMLALASRVESAPFSATPSSSLRAAAHACGAWLSMWSDRLQDDRRRSLLEGIARVTGDEPQTMLRLAAARFAVVDDSAGMEALLRAQHVLHAQGLPEFDQSAFLQSELEHGICAPIALGRVASGIALVCASLASDKIPYFRDDVMDDARYSGWLVGRDQDRKFLLEVFDAIIRDRANVPQRRREAA
;
A
#
# COMPACT_ATOMS: atom_id res chain seq x y z
N MET A 1 15.50 -52.07 -8.44
CA MET A 1 14.26 -51.59 -7.79
C MET A 1 14.57 -51.20 -6.35
N ASN A 2 15.43 -50.19 -6.23
CA ASN A 2 15.92 -49.48 -5.05
C ASN A 2 16.80 -48.33 -5.61
N ASP A 3 17.27 -47.41 -4.77
CA ASP A 3 18.02 -46.19 -5.12
C ASP A 3 17.27 -45.18 -6.00
N ALA A 4 16.42 -44.37 -5.35
CA ALA A 4 15.90 -43.11 -5.90
C ALA A 4 15.47 -42.06 -4.84
N MET A 5 16.07 -42.07 -3.63
CA MET A 5 15.81 -41.03 -2.60
C MET A 5 17.06 -40.62 -1.81
N ARG A 6 17.80 -39.63 -2.34
CA ARG A 6 18.71 -38.72 -1.62
C ARG A 6 18.74 -37.39 -2.36
N GLY A 7 18.76 -36.24 -1.67
CA GLY A 7 18.91 -34.93 -2.33
C GLY A 7 18.12 -33.73 -1.81
N CYS A 8 17.71 -33.70 -0.53
CA CYS A 8 17.20 -32.47 0.11
C CYS A 8 17.67 -32.40 1.57
N GLU A 9 18.93 -32.06 1.77
CA GLU A 9 19.44 -31.69 3.09
C GLU A 9 18.97 -30.28 3.43
N VAL A 10 17.89 -30.17 4.22
CA VAL A 10 17.55 -28.92 4.90
C VAL A 10 18.68 -28.62 5.89
N SER A 11 19.41 -27.53 5.64
CA SER A 11 20.57 -27.12 6.42
C SER A 11 20.17 -26.64 7.83
N GLY A 12 19.89 -27.59 8.73
CA GLY A 12 19.64 -27.35 10.15
C GLY A 12 20.89 -26.84 10.86
N ARG A 13 21.14 -25.53 10.77
CA ARG A 13 22.21 -24.84 11.50
C ARG A 13 21.70 -24.39 12.86
N THR A 14 22.38 -24.82 13.92
CA THR A 14 22.18 -24.36 15.29
C THR A 14 22.58 -22.88 15.44
N ALA A 15 22.00 -22.20 16.44
CA ALA A 15 21.88 -20.74 16.45
C ALA A 15 23.17 -19.94 16.73
N ASP A 16 24.26 -20.58 17.18
CA ASP A 16 25.41 -19.88 17.78
C ASP A 16 26.43 -19.28 16.81
N GLN A 17 26.34 -19.57 15.50
CA GLN A 17 27.11 -18.83 14.49
C GLN A 17 26.47 -18.92 13.08
N PRO A 18 25.85 -17.84 12.58
CA PRO A 18 25.18 -17.89 11.28
C PRO A 18 26.17 -17.66 10.12
N PRO A 19 26.02 -18.38 8.99
CA PRO A 19 26.88 -18.24 7.81
C PRO A 19 26.50 -17.02 6.98
N PHE A 20 27.46 -16.42 6.29
CA PHE A 20 27.21 -15.31 5.37
C PHE A 20 27.67 -15.62 3.95
N ALA A 21 26.88 -15.13 3.02
CA ALA A 21 27.33 -14.67 1.72
C ALA A 21 27.02 -13.16 1.62
N ASP A 22 27.97 -12.42 1.05
CA ASP A 22 27.77 -11.27 0.16
C ASP A 22 27.00 -10.01 0.62
N TRP A 23 26.65 -9.86 1.92
CA TRP A 23 26.35 -8.54 2.50
C TRP A 23 27.37 -8.13 3.59
N PRO A 24 28.05 -6.97 3.47
CA PRO A 24 29.02 -6.49 4.45
C PRO A 24 28.43 -6.42 5.87
N ARG A 25 29.03 -7.17 6.79
CA ARG A 25 28.55 -7.26 8.17
C ARG A 25 29.10 -6.15 9.04
N ASP A 26 30.41 -5.96 9.00
CA ASP A 26 31.09 -4.99 9.81
C ASP A 26 30.68 -3.56 9.40
N PRO A 27 30.28 -2.69 10.34
CA PRO A 27 30.22 -1.25 10.11
C PRO A 27 31.50 -0.69 9.47
N LEU A 28 32.67 -1.27 9.75
CA LEU A 28 33.96 -0.92 9.17
C LEU A 28 34.14 -1.41 7.72
N ASP A 29 33.52 -2.52 7.30
CA ASP A 29 33.47 -2.90 5.87
C ASP A 29 32.52 -1.98 5.09
N ARG A 30 31.40 -1.59 5.72
CA ARG A 30 30.47 -0.60 5.14
C ARG A 30 31.11 0.77 5.06
N LEU A 31 31.85 1.20 6.09
CA LEU A 31 32.73 2.36 6.01
C LEU A 31 33.83 2.15 4.96
N GLY A 32 34.42 0.95 4.84
CA GLY A 32 35.45 0.64 3.85
C GLY A 32 34.96 0.89 2.42
N ILE A 33 33.77 0.41 2.08
CA ILE A 33 33.10 0.69 0.80
C ILE A 33 32.76 2.20 0.68
N ALA A 34 32.29 2.82 1.77
CA ALA A 34 32.00 4.26 1.81
C ALA A 34 33.25 5.17 1.80
N CYS A 35 34.42 4.68 2.14
CA CYS A 35 35.68 5.42 2.09
C CYS A 35 36.36 5.21 0.74
N ALA A 36 36.46 3.97 0.28
CA ALA A 36 37.12 3.59 -0.97
C ALA A 36 36.42 4.09 -2.24
N LYS A 37 35.10 4.29 -2.22
CA LYS A 37 34.34 4.93 -3.33
C LYS A 37 33.76 6.30 -2.99
N VAL A 38 33.56 6.59 -1.72
CA VAL A 38 32.71 7.70 -1.26
C VAL A 38 33.46 8.65 -0.30
N GLY A 39 34.77 8.50 -0.06
CA GLY A 39 35.51 9.41 0.83
C GLY A 39 35.33 10.91 0.52
N TRP A 40 35.38 11.30 -0.76
CA TRP A 40 35.03 12.67 -1.19
C TRP A 40 33.55 13.00 -0.98
N TRP A 41 32.65 12.08 -1.33
CA TRP A 41 31.19 12.24 -1.17
C TRP A 41 30.71 12.26 0.28
N TYR A 42 31.41 11.59 1.20
CA TYR A 42 31.13 11.56 2.63
C TYR A 42 31.64 12.84 3.28
N LEU A 43 32.83 13.33 2.90
CA LEU A 43 33.29 14.66 3.27
C LEU A 43 32.36 15.75 2.71
N HIS A 44 31.89 15.63 1.46
CA HIS A 44 31.00 16.61 0.85
C HIS A 44 29.58 16.56 1.44
N GLY A 45 29.05 15.37 1.73
CA GLY A 45 27.76 15.18 2.39
C GLY A 45 27.80 15.66 3.84
N LEU A 46 28.87 15.35 4.59
CA LEU A 46 29.07 15.82 5.96
C LEU A 46 29.35 17.33 5.99
N HIS A 47 30.05 17.89 5.00
CA HIS A 47 30.18 19.34 4.81
C HIS A 47 28.83 20.00 4.53
N THR A 48 28.01 19.46 3.63
CA THR A 48 26.64 19.95 3.41
C THR A 48 25.81 19.86 4.69
N CYS A 49 25.91 18.77 5.46
CA CYS A 49 25.20 18.64 6.74
C CYS A 49 25.72 19.64 7.79
N VAL A 50 27.03 19.90 7.85
CA VAL A 50 27.62 20.93 8.73
C VAL A 50 27.17 22.33 8.31
N GLN A 51 27.11 22.63 7.01
CA GLN A 51 26.52 23.89 6.53
C GLN A 51 25.04 23.99 6.91
N THR A 52 24.23 22.97 6.62
CA THR A 52 22.81 22.95 7.00
C THR A 52 22.61 23.07 8.52
N LEU A 53 23.48 22.51 9.36
CA LEU A 53 23.44 22.67 10.83
C LEU A 53 23.96 24.02 11.32
N VAL A 54 24.76 24.74 10.53
CA VAL A 54 25.21 26.12 10.80
C VAL A 54 24.17 27.14 10.34
N ASP A 55 23.48 26.86 9.23
CA ASP A 55 22.44 27.71 8.65
C ASP A 55 21.10 27.57 9.41
N LEU A 56 20.74 26.37 9.89
CA LEU A 56 19.55 26.09 10.71
C LEU A 56 19.83 26.30 12.20
N GLY A 57 20.12 27.55 12.57
CA GLY A 57 20.48 27.93 13.93
C GLY A 57 19.34 27.73 14.95
N SER A 58 19.40 26.61 15.68
CA SER A 58 18.56 26.21 16.83
C SER A 58 17.14 25.68 16.54
N GLU A 59 16.56 25.05 17.58
CA GLU A 59 15.25 24.37 17.64
C GLU A 59 15.11 23.03 16.88
N GLU A 60 14.19 22.17 17.35
CA GLU A 60 14.10 20.75 16.98
C GLU A 60 13.75 20.52 15.51
N GLU A 61 13.06 21.48 14.88
CA GLU A 61 12.70 21.45 13.46
C GLU A 61 13.94 21.39 12.56
N GLY A 62 15.03 22.06 12.94
CA GLY A 62 16.31 22.01 12.22
C GLY A 62 16.92 20.61 12.19
N GLY A 63 16.71 19.81 13.25
CA GLY A 63 17.09 18.41 13.31
C GLY A 63 16.33 17.54 12.30
N ARG A 64 15.01 17.73 12.20
CA ARG A 64 14.15 17.02 11.23
C ARG A 64 14.49 17.39 9.79
N ALA A 65 14.63 18.68 9.50
CA ALA A 65 15.00 19.18 8.19
C ALA A 65 16.38 18.66 7.74
N THR A 66 17.35 18.60 8.66
CA THR A 66 18.68 18.00 8.39
C THR A 66 18.57 16.50 8.12
N HIS A 67 17.81 15.75 8.92
CA HIS A 67 17.61 14.31 8.72
C HIS A 67 16.95 13.98 7.37
N ASP A 68 15.89 14.72 6.99
CA ASP A 68 15.20 14.50 5.72
C ASP A 68 16.04 14.97 4.52
N THR A 69 16.92 15.97 4.70
CA THR A 69 17.97 16.33 3.74
C THR A 69 18.99 15.22 3.56
N MET A 70 19.48 14.60 4.65
CA MET A 70 20.36 13.42 4.59
C MET A 70 19.69 12.24 3.88
N CYS A 71 18.42 11.98 4.18
CA CYS A 71 17.64 10.94 3.52
C CYS A 71 17.48 11.22 2.02
N GLY A 72 17.06 12.43 1.64
CA GLY A 72 16.91 12.83 0.24
C GLY A 72 18.22 12.90 -0.54
N TRP A 73 19.35 13.19 0.11
CA TRP A 73 20.68 13.00 -0.47
C TRP A 73 20.98 11.52 -0.70
N HIS A 74 20.87 10.68 0.33
CA HIS A 74 21.14 9.25 0.26
C HIS A 74 20.24 8.54 -0.76
N ASP A 75 18.99 8.98 -0.92
CA ASP A 75 18.05 8.41 -1.89
C ASP A 75 18.42 8.71 -3.35
N ARG A 76 19.17 9.80 -3.58
CA ARG A 76 19.76 10.14 -4.89
C ARG A 76 21.12 9.47 -5.15
N THR A 77 21.74 8.79 -4.17
CA THR A 77 23.01 8.07 -4.39
C THR A 77 22.79 6.61 -4.82
N ASN A 78 23.83 6.02 -5.42
CA ASN A 78 23.87 4.62 -5.86
C ASN A 78 24.27 3.66 -4.71
N TRP A 79 23.78 3.88 -3.50
CA TRP A 79 24.00 2.99 -2.36
C TRP A 79 23.32 1.63 -2.58
N PRO A 80 23.92 0.49 -2.19
CA PRO A 80 23.31 -0.82 -2.38
C PRO A 80 22.01 -0.97 -1.57
N THR A 81 21.04 -1.67 -2.16
CA THR A 81 19.79 -2.09 -1.51
C THR A 81 19.91 -3.58 -1.17
N ARG A 82 19.56 -3.99 0.06
CA ARG A 82 19.54 -5.42 0.43
C ARG A 82 18.21 -6.10 0.02
N PRO A 83 18.19 -7.43 -0.17
CA PRO A 83 16.94 -8.21 -0.28
C PRO A 83 15.93 -7.92 0.84
N LEU A 84 14.67 -8.30 0.66
CA LEU A 84 13.71 -8.29 1.77
C LEU A 84 14.21 -9.21 2.89
N ARG A 85 14.06 -8.80 4.15
CA ARG A 85 14.36 -9.65 5.32
C ARG A 85 13.08 -9.96 6.07
N LEU A 86 12.75 -11.25 6.12
CA LEU A 86 11.49 -11.76 6.64
C LEU A 86 11.76 -12.64 7.87
N GLY A 87 11.26 -12.22 9.03
CA GLY A 87 11.30 -13.04 10.24
C GLY A 87 10.16 -14.05 10.28
N LEU A 88 10.44 -15.24 10.82
CA LEU A 88 9.44 -16.21 11.24
C LEU A 88 9.69 -16.52 12.71
N HIS A 89 8.71 -16.23 13.57
CA HIS A 89 8.78 -16.44 15.02
C HIS A 89 8.15 -17.81 15.36
N ASN A 90 8.94 -18.69 15.98
CA ASN A 90 8.60 -20.11 16.23
C ASN A 90 8.01 -20.87 15.00
N PRO A 91 8.74 -20.95 13.86
CA PRO A 91 8.25 -21.61 12.65
C PRO A 91 8.21 -23.14 12.78
N SER A 92 7.05 -23.72 12.47
CA SER A 92 6.89 -25.16 12.22
C SER A 92 6.57 -25.41 10.74
N THR A 93 5.69 -26.37 10.43
CA THR A 93 5.27 -26.70 9.05
C THR A 93 4.66 -25.49 8.30
N TRP A 94 3.99 -24.57 9.01
CA TRP A 94 3.49 -23.31 8.44
C TRP A 94 4.62 -22.43 7.89
N GLY A 95 5.78 -22.42 8.55
CA GLY A 95 6.95 -21.65 8.13
C GLY A 95 7.52 -22.17 6.81
N GLU A 96 7.61 -23.50 6.66
CA GLU A 96 7.99 -24.11 5.39
C GLU A 96 7.00 -23.77 4.26
N ALA A 97 5.70 -23.72 4.55
CA ALA A 97 4.68 -23.38 3.56
C ALA A 97 4.81 -21.92 3.06
N ILE A 98 5.07 -20.96 3.95
CA ILE A 98 5.33 -19.56 3.57
C ILE A 98 6.62 -19.43 2.74
N VAL A 99 7.69 -20.14 3.13
CA VAL A 99 8.98 -20.11 2.41
C VAL A 99 8.86 -20.71 1.01
N ARG A 100 8.15 -21.85 0.87
CA ARG A 100 7.92 -22.54 -0.41
C ARG A 100 6.90 -21.87 -1.32
N ALA A 101 6.01 -21.03 -0.79
CA ALA A 101 5.05 -20.29 -1.60
C ALA A 101 5.77 -19.28 -2.52
N ASP A 102 5.47 -19.33 -3.83
CA ASP A 102 6.07 -18.39 -4.78
C ASP A 102 5.63 -16.96 -4.51
N SER A 103 6.58 -16.05 -4.70
CA SER A 103 6.51 -14.62 -4.47
C SER A 103 6.93 -13.79 -5.68
N GLY A 104 7.75 -14.35 -6.59
CA GLY A 104 8.52 -13.57 -7.57
C GLY A 104 9.55 -12.60 -6.98
N MET A 105 9.84 -12.67 -5.67
CA MET A 105 10.62 -11.68 -4.92
C MET A 105 11.89 -12.27 -4.28
N GLU A 106 12.94 -11.44 -4.18
CA GLU A 106 14.21 -11.80 -3.55
C GLU A 106 14.14 -11.53 -2.03
N CYS A 107 13.93 -12.60 -1.25
CA CYS A 107 13.71 -12.55 0.20
C CYS A 107 14.69 -13.47 0.96
N GLU A 108 15.37 -12.92 1.97
CA GLU A 108 16.13 -13.65 2.99
C GLU A 108 15.20 -13.96 4.19
N PHE A 109 15.17 -15.22 4.65
CA PHE A 109 14.35 -15.66 5.79
C PHE A 109 15.18 -15.91 7.05
N PHE A 110 14.63 -15.54 8.21
CA PHE A 110 15.28 -15.66 9.52
C PHE A 110 14.33 -16.28 10.55
N VAL A 111 14.81 -17.28 11.30
CA VAL A 111 14.12 -17.76 12.49
C VAL A 111 14.35 -16.75 13.63
N VAL A 112 13.27 -16.25 14.22
CA VAL A 112 13.32 -15.30 15.35
C VAL A 112 13.03 -16.05 16.65
N PRO A 113 13.86 -15.91 17.71
CA PRO A 113 13.66 -16.61 18.96
C PRO A 113 12.35 -16.23 19.66
N GLU A 114 11.68 -17.22 20.25
CA GLU A 114 10.36 -17.10 20.87
C GLU A 114 10.28 -16.01 21.96
N HIS A 115 11.37 -15.81 22.71
CA HIS A 115 11.46 -14.79 23.75
C HIS A 115 11.51 -13.32 23.24
N VAL A 116 11.51 -13.10 21.92
CA VAL A 116 11.52 -11.75 21.33
C VAL A 116 10.13 -11.35 20.88
N HIS A 117 9.59 -10.30 21.51
CA HIS A 117 8.29 -9.74 21.15
C HIS A 117 8.26 -9.36 19.64
N PRO A 118 7.31 -9.87 18.84
CA PRO A 118 7.26 -9.71 17.38
C PRO A 118 7.57 -8.29 16.87
N ALA A 119 6.85 -7.27 17.36
CA ALA A 119 7.05 -5.88 16.95
C ALA A 119 8.49 -5.35 17.19
N SER A 120 9.15 -5.73 18.30
CA SER A 120 10.53 -5.31 18.57
C SER A 120 11.56 -6.17 17.84
N GLY A 121 11.21 -7.40 17.48
CA GLY A 121 12.02 -8.28 16.62
C GLY A 121 12.34 -7.65 15.27
N CYS A 122 11.37 -6.97 14.65
CA CYS A 122 11.57 -6.23 13.40
C CYS A 122 12.75 -5.23 13.47
N GLN A 123 12.73 -4.35 14.47
CA GLN A 123 13.81 -3.39 14.70
C GLN A 123 15.12 -4.08 15.13
N ARG A 124 15.05 -4.98 16.12
CA ARG A 124 16.21 -5.64 16.76
C ARG A 124 17.07 -6.42 15.76
N TYR A 125 16.45 -7.08 14.81
CA TYR A 125 17.14 -7.89 13.79
C TYR A 125 17.25 -7.20 12.42
N ASN A 126 16.81 -5.94 12.28
CA ASN A 126 16.78 -5.19 11.01
C ASN A 126 16.08 -6.02 9.91
N LEU A 127 14.84 -6.43 10.21
CA LEU A 127 13.93 -7.05 9.26
C LEU A 127 13.14 -5.96 8.52
N ASP A 128 12.38 -6.36 7.50
CA ASP A 128 11.34 -5.52 6.88
C ASP A 128 9.94 -5.91 7.39
N ALA A 129 9.73 -7.21 7.62
CA ALA A 129 8.57 -7.75 8.31
C ALA A 129 8.90 -9.05 9.08
N LEU A 130 7.99 -9.48 9.94
CA LEU A 130 8.09 -10.68 10.78
C LEU A 130 6.69 -11.30 10.92
N VAL A 131 6.56 -12.61 10.73
CA VAL A 131 5.34 -13.38 11.00
C VAL A 131 5.47 -14.10 12.34
N ALA A 132 4.44 -13.99 13.18
CA ALA A 132 4.23 -14.81 14.36
C ALA A 132 2.94 -15.64 14.21
N ALA A 133 2.95 -16.86 14.73
CA ALA A 133 1.78 -17.72 14.81
C ALA A 133 1.31 -17.81 16.27
N HIS A 134 0.00 -17.78 16.48
CA HIS A 134 -0.64 -17.69 17.80
C HIS A 134 -1.69 -18.82 17.93
N GLY A 135 -1.27 -19.94 18.50
CA GLY A 135 -2.05 -21.19 18.43
C GLY A 135 -1.93 -21.84 17.06
N GLU A 136 -2.96 -22.59 16.64
CA GLU A 136 -2.89 -23.42 15.44
C GLU A 136 -3.13 -22.63 14.14
N ASP A 137 -4.08 -21.67 14.14
CA ASP A 137 -4.54 -20.99 12.91
C ASP A 137 -4.54 -19.44 12.94
N SER A 138 -4.13 -18.79 14.04
CA SER A 138 -4.02 -17.32 14.07
C SER A 138 -2.60 -16.85 13.74
N TYR A 139 -2.48 -15.77 12.96
CA TYR A 139 -1.20 -15.24 12.48
C TYR A 139 -1.15 -13.72 12.59
N GLU A 140 -0.04 -13.17 13.06
CA GLU A 140 0.22 -11.73 13.03
C GLU A 140 1.44 -11.43 12.18
N ILE A 141 1.30 -10.51 11.23
CA ILE A 141 2.43 -9.96 10.45
C ILE A 141 2.74 -8.58 11.03
N PHE A 142 3.97 -8.39 11.51
CA PHE A 142 4.49 -7.09 11.93
C PHE A 142 5.43 -6.55 10.87
N THR A 143 5.35 -5.26 10.55
CA THR A 143 6.37 -4.57 9.76
C THR A 143 7.42 -3.92 10.67
N ASN A 144 8.52 -3.43 10.09
CA ASN A 144 9.47 -2.60 10.81
C ASN A 144 8.99 -1.13 10.78
N GLU A 145 8.76 -0.58 11.96
CA GLU A 145 8.14 0.73 12.22
C GLU A 145 8.97 1.54 13.22
N ASP A 146 9.01 2.85 13.04
CA ASP A 146 9.71 3.81 13.90
C ASP A 146 8.65 4.80 14.43
N PRO A 147 8.58 5.10 15.74
CA PRO A 147 7.55 5.99 16.30
C PRO A 147 7.53 7.42 15.73
N SER A 148 8.60 7.87 15.07
CA SER A 148 8.65 9.15 14.36
C SER A 148 8.14 9.07 12.90
N ARG A 149 7.88 7.85 12.42
CA ARG A 149 7.61 7.47 11.02
C ARG A 149 6.61 6.32 10.96
N GLU A 150 5.42 6.57 11.51
CA GLU A 150 4.32 5.62 11.61
C GLU A 150 3.77 5.17 10.24
N ALA A 151 3.11 4.02 10.26
CA ALA A 151 2.32 3.46 9.16
C ALA A 151 1.16 4.38 8.74
N ALA A 152 0.79 4.30 7.46
CA ALA A 152 -0.42 4.99 6.97
C ALA A 152 -1.72 4.25 7.31
N TRP A 153 -1.60 2.96 7.63
CA TRP A 153 -2.68 2.09 8.09
C TRP A 153 -2.14 1.30 9.28
N TYR A 154 -2.80 1.34 10.43
CA TYR A 154 -2.33 0.56 11.59
C TYR A 154 -2.35 -0.95 11.28
N ASP A 155 -3.49 -1.47 10.84
CA ASP A 155 -3.73 -2.89 10.64
C ASP A 155 -4.64 -3.15 9.42
N TRP A 156 -4.15 -3.88 8.41
CA TRP A 156 -4.93 -4.16 7.17
C TRP A 156 -6.17 -5.03 7.38
N THR A 157 -6.36 -5.67 8.54
CA THR A 157 -7.60 -6.43 8.83
C THR A 157 -8.66 -5.60 9.55
N ILE A 158 -8.33 -4.38 9.97
CA ILE A 158 -9.24 -3.44 10.61
C ILE A 158 -9.75 -2.42 9.58
N GLU A 159 -11.06 -2.29 9.47
CA GLU A 159 -11.69 -1.29 8.61
C GLU A 159 -11.28 0.13 9.05
N ARG A 160 -10.89 0.97 8.07
CA ARG A 160 -10.54 2.36 8.34
C ARG A 160 -11.81 3.22 8.41
N PRO A 161 -11.88 4.20 9.33
CA PRO A 161 -12.94 5.21 9.35
C PRO A 161 -13.23 5.77 7.96
N LEU A 162 -14.51 5.73 7.59
CA LEU A 162 -14.99 6.06 6.27
C LEU A 162 -14.73 7.53 5.94
N SER A 163 -13.86 7.76 4.95
CA SER A 163 -13.45 9.08 4.49
C SER A 163 -12.87 9.00 3.08
N TYR A 164 -12.80 10.11 2.36
CA TYR A 164 -12.14 10.19 1.07
C TYR A 164 -10.68 9.70 1.16
N ALA A 165 -9.97 10.04 2.25
CA ALA A 165 -8.60 9.60 2.53
C ALA A 165 -8.46 8.12 2.97
N SER A 166 -9.57 7.39 3.20
CA SER A 166 -9.56 5.92 3.33
C SER A 166 -10.00 5.21 2.05
N VAL A 167 -10.88 5.81 1.24
CA VAL A 167 -11.23 5.32 -0.10
C VAL A 167 -10.06 5.48 -1.07
N PHE A 168 -9.43 6.66 -1.12
CA PHE A 168 -8.35 7.05 -2.04
C PHE A 168 -7.11 7.54 -1.26
N PRO A 169 -6.38 6.64 -0.58
CA PRO A 169 -5.26 7.03 0.26
C PRO A 169 -3.99 7.38 -0.56
N THR A 170 -3.16 8.27 -0.03
CA THR A 170 -1.83 8.59 -0.58
C THR A 170 -0.73 7.59 -0.19
N ARG A 171 -1.00 6.73 0.80
CA ARG A 171 -0.12 5.66 1.31
C ARG A 171 -0.97 4.48 1.77
N VAL A 172 -0.48 3.26 1.55
CA VAL A 172 -1.15 2.00 1.93
C VAL A 172 -0.31 1.11 2.85
N ASP A 173 0.86 1.56 3.28
CA ASP A 173 1.76 0.77 4.13
C ASP A 173 1.18 0.52 5.53
N CYS A 174 1.18 -0.74 5.95
CA CYS A 174 0.68 -1.18 7.25
C CYS A 174 1.74 -1.11 8.37
N GLY A 175 1.29 -1.00 9.62
CA GLY A 175 2.10 -1.31 10.80
C GLY A 175 2.11 -2.82 11.04
N ARG A 176 0.92 -3.42 11.06
CA ARG A 176 0.69 -4.86 11.22
C ARG A 176 -0.44 -5.43 10.33
N ILE A 177 -0.66 -6.73 10.41
CA ILE A 177 -1.81 -7.46 9.84
C ILE A 177 -2.20 -8.55 10.86
N THR A 178 -3.32 -8.40 11.56
CA THR A 178 -3.77 -9.38 12.57
C THR A 178 -4.83 -10.33 12.01
N LEU A 179 -4.44 -11.57 11.71
CA LEU A 179 -5.30 -12.62 11.15
C LEU A 179 -5.80 -13.55 12.27
N PRO A 180 -7.07 -13.47 12.69
CA PRO A 180 -7.62 -14.41 13.65
C PRO A 180 -7.67 -15.83 13.08
N ALA A 181 -7.64 -16.83 13.97
CA ALA A 181 -7.96 -18.21 13.61
C ALA A 181 -9.35 -18.28 12.95
N ASN A 182 -9.46 -19.08 11.90
CA ASN A 182 -10.65 -19.15 11.05
C ASN A 182 -11.28 -20.55 11.11
N GLU A 183 -12.61 -20.64 11.00
CA GLU A 183 -13.32 -21.93 11.08
C GLU A 183 -13.00 -22.87 9.90
N ASP A 184 -12.61 -22.32 8.74
CA ASP A 184 -12.12 -23.09 7.58
C ASP A 184 -10.63 -23.52 7.69
N GLY A 185 -9.97 -23.26 8.83
CA GLY A 185 -8.55 -23.52 9.04
C GLY A 185 -7.61 -22.42 8.54
N PRO A 186 -6.32 -22.72 8.30
CA PRO A 186 -5.26 -21.71 8.21
C PRO A 186 -5.35 -20.84 6.95
N PRO A 187 -4.91 -19.56 7.01
CA PRO A 187 -4.76 -18.71 5.83
C PRO A 187 -3.96 -19.40 4.72
N ALA A 188 -4.52 -19.43 3.51
CA ALA A 188 -3.89 -20.08 2.36
C ALA A 188 -2.48 -19.50 2.12
N ALA A 189 -1.45 -20.35 2.19
CA ALA A 189 -0.05 -19.92 2.19
C ALA A 189 0.34 -18.94 1.06
N PRO A 190 -0.19 -19.02 -0.19
CA PRO A 190 0.08 -18.02 -1.22
C PRO A 190 -0.49 -16.61 -0.90
N ILE A 191 -1.63 -16.51 -0.22
CA ILE A 191 -2.20 -15.24 0.24
C ILE A 191 -1.39 -14.72 1.43
N LEU A 192 -1.10 -15.56 2.43
CA LEU A 192 -0.30 -15.19 3.60
C LEU A 192 1.11 -14.71 3.20
N ARG A 193 1.76 -15.41 2.25
CA ARG A 193 3.04 -15.00 1.68
C ARG A 193 2.92 -13.69 0.88
N GLY A 194 1.88 -13.54 0.06
CA GLY A 194 1.64 -12.31 -0.70
C GLY A 194 1.40 -11.08 0.20
N LEU A 195 0.67 -11.24 1.30
CA LEU A 195 0.51 -10.22 2.35
C LEU A 195 1.85 -9.86 2.99
N LEU A 196 2.67 -10.86 3.34
CA LEU A 196 3.99 -10.67 3.94
C LEU A 196 4.95 -9.92 3.00
N ASP A 197 5.08 -10.34 1.74
CA ASP A 197 5.96 -9.69 0.75
C ASP A 197 5.49 -8.24 0.48
N ALA A 198 4.18 -8.02 0.37
CA ALA A 198 3.58 -6.69 0.18
C ALA A 198 3.84 -5.76 1.39
N ALA A 199 3.57 -6.23 2.61
CA ALA A 199 3.80 -5.48 3.85
C ALA A 199 5.29 -5.16 4.05
N ALA A 200 6.18 -6.14 3.85
CA ALA A 200 7.62 -5.95 3.92
C ALA A 200 8.12 -4.93 2.89
N MET A 201 7.59 -4.96 1.66
CA MET A 201 7.96 -4.01 0.61
C MET A 201 7.43 -2.60 0.90
N LEU A 202 6.20 -2.47 1.39
CA LEU A 202 5.60 -1.19 1.75
C LEU A 202 6.19 -0.58 3.03
N SER A 203 6.76 -1.39 3.94
CA SER A 203 7.59 -0.90 5.06
C SER A 203 8.82 -0.09 4.60
N ARG A 204 9.19 -0.19 3.32
CA ARG A 204 10.25 0.61 2.67
C ARG A 204 9.72 1.86 1.95
N HIS A 205 8.52 2.32 2.24
CA HIS A 205 8.04 3.62 1.77
C HIS A 205 8.97 4.76 2.27
N PRO A 206 9.32 5.80 1.49
CA PRO A 206 10.25 6.85 1.92
C PRO A 206 9.91 7.51 3.27
N ALA A 207 8.62 7.64 3.57
CA ALA A 207 8.12 8.20 4.83
C ALA A 207 8.29 7.27 6.04
N ARG A 208 8.42 5.94 5.84
CA ARG A 208 8.64 4.93 6.89
C ARG A 208 10.11 4.75 7.26
N LEU A 209 11.02 5.12 6.36
CA LEU A 209 12.45 4.89 6.52
C LEU A 209 13.14 6.09 7.17
N GLY A 210 14.00 5.83 8.16
CA GLY A 210 14.99 6.77 8.67
C GLY A 210 16.29 6.77 7.86
N PHE A 211 17.28 7.56 8.29
CA PHE A 211 18.64 7.51 7.73
C PHE A 211 19.36 6.21 8.13
N ARG A 212 19.13 5.73 9.37
CA ARG A 212 19.66 4.46 9.89
C ARG A 212 19.25 3.26 9.04
N ASP A 213 18.02 3.24 8.55
CA ASP A 213 17.50 2.19 7.66
C ASP A 213 18.26 2.14 6.33
N ARG A 214 18.42 3.30 5.71
CA ARG A 214 19.09 3.46 4.41
C ARG A 214 20.55 2.98 4.46
N LEU A 215 21.29 3.37 5.50
CA LEU A 215 22.65 2.86 5.78
C LEU A 215 22.68 1.33 5.98
N ASN A 216 21.62 0.76 6.53
CA ASN A 216 21.44 -0.69 6.73
C ASN A 216 20.82 -1.41 5.51
N GLY A 217 20.77 -0.75 4.36
CA GLY A 217 20.31 -1.31 3.08
C GLY A 217 18.78 -1.35 2.90
N ARG A 218 17.99 -0.94 3.90
CA ARG A 218 16.54 -0.67 3.77
C ARG A 218 16.38 0.65 3.04
N ARG A 219 16.54 0.62 1.72
CA ARG A 219 16.37 1.77 0.82
C ARG A 219 14.93 1.86 0.30
N PRO A 220 14.44 3.07 0.01
CA PRO A 220 13.15 3.21 -0.63
C PRO A 220 13.15 2.65 -2.05
N VAL A 221 12.04 2.02 -2.38
CA VAL A 221 11.83 1.20 -3.57
C VAL A 221 11.88 2.00 -4.89
N MET A 222 11.76 3.32 -4.81
CA MET A 222 11.83 4.24 -5.95
C MET A 222 13.27 4.64 -6.33
N ALA A 223 14.29 4.14 -5.61
CA ALA A 223 15.69 4.44 -5.92
C ALA A 223 16.11 3.85 -7.29
N ARG A 224 16.41 4.74 -8.25
CA ARG A 224 17.00 4.42 -9.56
C ARG A 224 18.41 3.82 -9.38
N THR A 225 18.48 2.55 -9.02
CA THR A 225 19.75 1.88 -8.71
C THR A 225 20.37 1.31 -9.99
N PRO A 226 21.50 1.82 -10.50
CA PRO A 226 22.30 1.11 -11.49
C PRO A 226 22.99 -0.09 -10.82
N ARG A 227 22.91 -1.27 -11.45
CA ARG A 227 23.80 -2.39 -11.10
C ARG A 227 25.22 -2.05 -11.53
N ALA A 228 26.08 -1.75 -10.55
CA ALA A 228 27.47 -1.36 -10.75
C ALA A 228 28.46 -2.54 -10.67
N ASP A 229 27.95 -3.78 -10.66
CA ASP A 229 28.71 -5.03 -10.55
C ASP A 229 29.15 -5.62 -11.90
N ARG A 230 28.62 -5.13 -13.03
CA ARG A 230 28.92 -5.65 -14.38
C ARG A 230 29.03 -4.55 -15.42
N PHE A 231 29.97 -4.70 -16.35
CA PHE A 231 29.91 -4.00 -17.65
C PHE A 231 28.78 -4.62 -18.47
N GLY A 232 27.59 -4.01 -18.40
CA GLY A 232 26.40 -4.43 -19.14
C GLY A 232 25.47 -3.24 -19.39
N PRO A 233 24.44 -3.39 -20.25
CA PRO A 233 23.49 -2.32 -20.54
C PRO A 233 22.77 -1.89 -19.25
N TYR A 234 22.75 -0.58 -19.01
CA TYR A 234 22.06 0.01 -17.86
C TYR A 234 20.59 -0.39 -17.87
N THR A 235 20.21 -1.21 -16.90
CA THR A 235 18.84 -1.58 -16.61
C THR A 235 18.42 -0.86 -15.33
N PRO A 236 17.60 0.20 -15.40
CA PRO A 236 17.14 0.90 -14.20
C PRO A 236 16.39 -0.08 -13.29
N SER A 237 16.67 -0.02 -11.99
CA SER A 237 15.96 -0.81 -10.98
C SER A 237 14.45 -0.76 -11.19
N ARG A 238 13.83 -1.93 -11.16
CA ARG A 238 12.36 -2.05 -11.23
C ARG A 238 11.76 -1.46 -9.96
N GLU A 239 10.58 -0.87 -10.07
CA GLU A 239 9.73 -0.68 -8.89
C GLU A 239 9.39 -2.06 -8.32
N TYR A 240 9.64 -2.25 -7.03
CA TYR A 240 9.39 -3.52 -6.35
C TYR A 240 8.04 -3.56 -5.61
N ILE A 241 7.40 -2.41 -5.34
CA ILE A 241 6.06 -2.34 -4.74
C ILE A 241 5.01 -2.87 -5.74
N ALA A 242 5.01 -2.38 -6.98
CA ALA A 242 4.01 -2.76 -7.97
C ALA A 242 4.00 -4.28 -8.28
N PRO A 243 5.14 -4.98 -8.48
CA PRO A 243 5.15 -6.44 -8.60
C PRO A 243 4.55 -7.17 -7.40
N ALA A 244 4.90 -6.80 -6.16
CA ALA A 244 4.36 -7.43 -4.95
C ALA A 244 2.84 -7.21 -4.83
N MET A 245 2.37 -5.97 -5.04
CA MET A 245 0.95 -5.64 -4.97
C MET A 245 0.14 -6.22 -6.13
N LEU A 246 0.69 -6.32 -7.34
CA LEU A 246 0.05 -6.99 -8.48
C LEU A 246 0.01 -8.50 -8.32
N ALA A 247 1.04 -9.11 -7.72
CA ALA A 247 1.03 -10.53 -7.38
C ALA A 247 -0.01 -10.82 -6.29
N LEU A 248 -0.15 -9.97 -5.27
CA LEU A 248 -1.20 -10.11 -4.26
C LEU A 248 -2.59 -9.91 -4.90
N ALA A 249 -2.80 -8.83 -5.64
CA ALA A 249 -4.07 -8.52 -6.29
C ALA A 249 -4.50 -9.62 -7.29
N SER A 250 -3.56 -10.20 -8.04
CA SER A 250 -3.86 -11.29 -8.98
C SER A 250 -4.17 -12.61 -8.25
N ARG A 251 -3.65 -12.84 -7.03
CA ARG A 251 -4.10 -13.95 -6.16
C ARG A 251 -5.50 -13.72 -5.60
N VAL A 252 -5.86 -12.47 -5.25
CA VAL A 252 -7.24 -12.09 -4.86
C VAL A 252 -8.22 -12.28 -6.03
N GLU A 253 -7.84 -11.83 -7.23
CA GLU A 253 -8.65 -12.02 -8.45
C GLU A 253 -8.79 -13.51 -8.83
N SER A 254 -7.73 -14.31 -8.66
CA SER A 254 -7.77 -15.75 -8.93
C SER A 254 -8.45 -16.58 -7.82
N ALA A 255 -8.86 -15.95 -6.70
CA ALA A 255 -9.49 -16.67 -5.61
C ALA A 255 -10.88 -17.22 -6.02
N PRO A 256 -11.25 -18.43 -5.55
CA PRO A 256 -12.60 -18.93 -5.72
C PRO A 256 -13.60 -18.01 -5.02
N PHE A 257 -14.82 -17.91 -5.56
CA PHE A 257 -15.88 -17.16 -4.91
C PHE A 257 -16.28 -17.84 -3.58
N SER A 258 -16.40 -17.04 -2.52
CA SER A 258 -16.99 -17.44 -1.25
C SER A 258 -18.01 -16.39 -0.82
N ALA A 259 -19.13 -16.80 -0.24
CA ALA A 259 -20.08 -15.90 0.41
C ALA A 259 -19.53 -15.34 1.74
N THR A 260 -18.55 -16.03 2.33
CA THR A 260 -17.82 -15.64 3.55
C THR A 260 -16.31 -15.71 3.26
N PRO A 261 -15.71 -14.66 2.67
CA PRO A 261 -14.27 -14.64 2.40
C PRO A 261 -13.46 -14.53 3.70
N SER A 262 -12.39 -15.31 3.82
CA SER A 262 -11.57 -15.33 5.05
C SER A 262 -10.89 -13.98 5.34
N SER A 263 -10.54 -13.77 6.60
CA SER A 263 -9.86 -12.56 7.10
C SER A 263 -8.65 -12.15 6.25
N SER A 264 -7.81 -13.12 5.88
CA SER A 264 -6.63 -12.90 5.01
C SER A 264 -6.99 -12.48 3.59
N LEU A 265 -8.09 -12.99 3.03
CA LEU A 265 -8.54 -12.63 1.69
C LEU A 265 -9.20 -11.24 1.68
N ARG A 266 -9.96 -10.87 2.72
CA ARG A 266 -10.49 -9.50 2.89
C ARG A 266 -9.35 -8.49 3.09
N ALA A 267 -8.37 -8.76 3.96
CA ALA A 267 -7.21 -7.88 4.17
C ALA A 267 -6.36 -7.70 2.88
N ALA A 268 -6.20 -8.76 2.08
CA ALA A 268 -5.56 -8.67 0.79
C ALA A 268 -6.38 -7.81 -0.20
N ALA A 269 -7.70 -8.00 -0.24
CA ALA A 269 -8.61 -7.21 -1.06
C ALA A 269 -8.65 -5.73 -0.66
N HIS A 270 -8.62 -5.44 0.65
CA HIS A 270 -8.50 -4.10 1.24
C HIS A 270 -7.23 -3.38 0.80
N ALA A 271 -6.07 -4.00 1.04
CA ALA A 271 -4.77 -3.42 0.73
C ALA A 271 -4.57 -3.22 -0.78
N CYS A 272 -4.93 -4.22 -1.59
CA CYS A 272 -4.85 -4.13 -3.05
C CYS A 272 -5.88 -3.15 -3.63
N GLY A 273 -7.11 -3.11 -3.12
CA GLY A 273 -8.13 -2.17 -3.59
C GLY A 273 -7.74 -0.72 -3.31
N ALA A 274 -7.24 -0.45 -2.09
CA ALA A 274 -6.68 0.84 -1.73
C ALA A 274 -5.49 1.23 -2.64
N TRP A 275 -4.56 0.31 -2.88
CA TRP A 275 -3.40 0.54 -3.75
C TRP A 275 -3.76 0.76 -5.22
N LEU A 276 -4.70 -0.02 -5.76
CA LEU A 276 -5.17 0.12 -7.15
C LEU A 276 -5.90 1.44 -7.38
N SER A 277 -6.47 2.05 -6.34
CA SER A 277 -7.10 3.37 -6.42
C SER A 277 -6.12 4.55 -6.37
N MET A 278 -4.85 4.28 -6.05
CA MET A 278 -3.76 5.25 -6.19
C MET A 278 -3.37 5.44 -7.66
N TRP A 279 -2.74 6.56 -7.98
CA TRP A 279 -2.12 6.73 -9.30
C TRP A 279 -0.87 5.84 -9.44
N SER A 280 -0.83 5.04 -10.50
CA SER A 280 0.38 4.35 -10.99
C SER A 280 0.45 4.49 -12.50
N ASP A 281 1.58 4.98 -13.00
CA ASP A 281 1.88 5.24 -14.41
C ASP A 281 2.05 3.96 -15.26
N ARG A 282 2.28 2.81 -14.61
CA ARG A 282 2.61 1.54 -15.28
C ARG A 282 1.47 0.55 -15.39
N LEU A 283 0.42 0.72 -14.60
CA LEU A 283 -0.73 -0.19 -14.58
C LEU A 283 -1.81 0.31 -15.54
N GLN A 284 -1.99 -0.41 -16.65
CA GLN A 284 -3.06 -0.17 -17.62
C GLN A 284 -4.44 -0.19 -16.96
N ASP A 285 -5.31 0.75 -17.36
CA ASP A 285 -6.58 1.01 -16.68
C ASP A 285 -7.55 -0.19 -16.77
N ASP A 286 -7.59 -0.92 -17.89
CA ASP A 286 -8.32 -2.19 -18.00
C ASP A 286 -7.85 -3.25 -17.00
N ARG A 287 -6.54 -3.37 -16.79
CA ARG A 287 -6.01 -4.34 -15.81
C ARG A 287 -6.32 -3.90 -14.39
N ARG A 288 -6.33 -2.59 -14.12
CA ARG A 288 -6.77 -2.02 -12.84
C ARG A 288 -8.25 -2.31 -12.57
N ARG A 289 -9.12 -2.14 -13.58
CA ARG A 289 -10.55 -2.51 -13.50
C ARG A 289 -10.73 -4.01 -13.24
N SER A 290 -10.09 -4.89 -14.01
CA SER A 290 -10.14 -6.35 -13.83
C SER A 290 -9.81 -6.76 -12.39
N LEU A 291 -8.71 -6.23 -11.84
CA LEU A 291 -8.29 -6.50 -10.47
C LEU A 291 -9.29 -5.97 -9.43
N LEU A 292 -9.87 -4.78 -9.65
CA LEU A 292 -10.90 -4.22 -8.77
C LEU A 292 -12.24 -4.97 -8.86
N GLU A 293 -12.59 -5.55 -10.00
CA GLU A 293 -13.74 -6.46 -10.14
C GLU A 293 -13.47 -7.81 -9.44
N GLY A 294 -12.22 -8.26 -9.39
CA GLY A 294 -11.78 -9.35 -8.51
C GLY A 294 -11.96 -9.03 -7.02
N ILE A 295 -11.53 -7.84 -6.60
CA ILE A 295 -11.63 -7.34 -5.21
C ILE A 295 -13.09 -7.12 -4.77
N ALA A 296 -13.96 -6.64 -5.67
CA ALA A 296 -15.38 -6.47 -5.42
C ALA A 296 -16.15 -7.81 -5.28
N ARG A 297 -15.60 -8.95 -5.74
CA ARG A 297 -16.13 -10.28 -5.38
C ARG A 297 -15.81 -10.72 -3.95
N VAL A 298 -14.92 -10.01 -3.26
CA VAL A 298 -14.47 -10.30 -1.88
C VAL A 298 -14.99 -9.27 -0.87
N THR A 299 -15.12 -8.00 -1.29
CA THR A 299 -15.46 -6.84 -0.45
C THR A 299 -16.47 -5.89 -1.09
N GLY A 300 -17.28 -6.37 -2.04
CA GLY A 300 -18.33 -5.56 -2.72
C GLY A 300 -19.53 -5.19 -1.83
N ASP A 301 -19.55 -5.70 -0.60
CA ASP A 301 -20.37 -5.29 0.53
C ASP A 301 -19.88 -4.00 1.21
N GLU A 302 -18.71 -3.48 0.84
CA GLU A 302 -18.09 -2.29 1.43
C GLU A 302 -18.17 -1.06 0.50
N PRO A 303 -18.51 0.14 1.02
CA PRO A 303 -18.67 1.33 0.19
C PRO A 303 -17.33 1.81 -0.38
N GLN A 304 -16.23 1.65 0.36
CA GLN A 304 -14.88 2.02 -0.09
C GLN A 304 -14.50 1.21 -1.33
N THR A 305 -14.77 -0.10 -1.36
CA THR A 305 -14.50 -0.96 -2.52
C THR A 305 -15.38 -0.61 -3.72
N MET A 306 -16.67 -0.37 -3.51
CA MET A 306 -17.58 0.01 -4.61
C MET A 306 -17.23 1.38 -5.23
N LEU A 307 -16.80 2.37 -4.43
CA LEU A 307 -16.31 3.67 -4.91
C LEU A 307 -15.00 3.53 -5.71
N ARG A 308 -14.06 2.70 -5.26
CA ARG A 308 -12.81 2.41 -6.00
C ARG A 308 -13.09 1.72 -7.33
N LEU A 309 -14.03 0.77 -7.36
CA LEU A 309 -14.47 0.11 -8.59
C LEU A 309 -15.15 1.08 -9.56
N ALA A 310 -16.05 1.94 -9.07
CA ALA A 310 -16.66 2.99 -9.89
C ALA A 310 -15.59 3.86 -10.54
N ALA A 311 -14.61 4.34 -9.76
CA ALA A 311 -13.52 5.16 -10.27
C ALA A 311 -12.69 4.48 -11.38
N ALA A 312 -12.46 3.17 -11.28
CA ALA A 312 -11.73 2.40 -12.29
C ALA A 312 -12.57 2.02 -13.53
N ARG A 313 -13.91 2.00 -13.42
CA ARG A 313 -14.81 1.81 -14.57
C ARG A 313 -14.94 3.10 -15.40
N PHE A 314 -15.09 4.25 -14.74
CA PHE A 314 -15.01 5.56 -15.40
C PHE A 314 -13.64 5.79 -16.09
N ALA A 315 -12.55 5.30 -15.50
CA ALA A 315 -11.21 5.36 -16.11
C ALA A 315 -11.09 4.66 -17.48
N VAL A 316 -11.96 3.70 -17.79
CA VAL A 316 -12.04 3.02 -19.10
C VAL A 316 -13.28 3.40 -19.92
N VAL A 317 -13.98 4.46 -19.53
CA VAL A 317 -15.23 4.95 -20.18
C VAL A 317 -16.38 3.92 -20.13
N ASP A 318 -16.39 3.04 -19.12
CA ASP A 318 -17.57 2.22 -18.79
C ASP A 318 -18.47 2.99 -17.81
N ASP A 319 -19.05 4.08 -18.31
CA ASP A 319 -19.83 5.01 -17.50
C ASP A 319 -21.11 4.37 -16.94
N SER A 320 -21.66 3.38 -17.66
CA SER A 320 -22.86 2.64 -17.22
C SER A 320 -22.56 1.78 -16.00
N ALA A 321 -21.53 0.92 -16.07
CA ALA A 321 -21.19 0.05 -14.95
C ALA A 321 -20.47 0.81 -13.82
N GLY A 322 -19.82 1.94 -14.13
CA GLY A 322 -19.29 2.88 -13.14
C GLY A 322 -20.41 3.55 -12.33
N MET A 323 -21.47 4.01 -13.00
CA MET A 323 -22.64 4.61 -12.32
C MET A 323 -23.38 3.60 -11.46
N GLU A 324 -23.52 2.35 -11.93
CA GLU A 324 -24.11 1.27 -11.12
C GLU A 324 -23.30 1.00 -9.84
N ALA A 325 -21.97 0.96 -9.95
CA ALA A 325 -21.07 0.80 -8.80
C ALA A 325 -21.16 1.99 -7.82
N LEU A 326 -21.23 3.22 -8.34
CA LEU A 326 -21.34 4.45 -7.55
C LEU A 326 -22.67 4.54 -6.79
N LEU A 327 -23.80 4.23 -7.45
CA LEU A 327 -25.11 4.23 -6.79
C LEU A 327 -25.23 3.08 -5.77
N ARG A 328 -24.68 1.90 -6.07
CA ARG A 328 -24.60 0.80 -5.10
C ARG A 328 -23.79 1.21 -3.86
N ALA A 329 -22.68 1.92 -4.04
CA ALA A 329 -21.93 2.47 -2.91
C ALA A 329 -22.78 3.41 -2.05
N GLN A 330 -23.62 4.27 -2.63
CA GLN A 330 -24.53 5.12 -1.86
C GLN A 330 -25.59 4.33 -1.08
N HIS A 331 -26.08 3.20 -1.59
CA HIS A 331 -26.99 2.34 -0.83
C HIS A 331 -26.31 1.70 0.37
N VAL A 332 -25.04 1.28 0.21
CA VAL A 332 -24.23 0.72 1.29
C VAL A 332 -23.89 1.80 2.34
N LEU A 333 -23.47 3.00 1.92
CA LEU A 333 -23.25 4.17 2.79
C LEU A 333 -24.49 4.47 3.65
N HIS A 334 -25.68 4.47 3.05
CA HIS A 334 -26.93 4.70 3.76
C HIS A 334 -27.41 3.53 4.64
N ALA A 335 -26.75 2.37 4.59
CA ALA A 335 -27.06 1.19 5.41
C ALA A 335 -26.06 0.97 6.56
N GLN A 336 -24.77 1.23 6.34
CA GLN A 336 -23.69 0.96 7.30
C GLN A 336 -23.30 2.19 8.13
N GLY A 337 -23.29 3.38 7.53
CA GLY A 337 -22.87 4.60 8.20
C GLY A 337 -22.39 5.68 7.24
N LEU A 338 -22.61 6.94 7.60
CA LEU A 338 -22.13 8.10 6.86
C LEU A 338 -20.73 8.54 7.37
N PRO A 339 -19.91 9.21 6.55
CA PRO A 339 -18.65 9.79 7.02
C PRO A 339 -18.87 10.75 8.20
N GLU A 340 -18.07 10.63 9.26
CA GLU A 340 -18.17 11.46 10.47
C GLU A 340 -17.71 12.92 10.25
N PHE A 341 -16.90 13.14 9.20
CA PHE A 341 -16.26 14.41 8.88
C PHE A 341 -16.72 14.92 7.52
N ASP A 342 -16.57 16.23 7.27
CA ASP A 342 -16.76 16.76 5.92
C ASP A 342 -15.69 16.21 4.97
N GLN A 343 -16.12 15.89 3.75
CA GLN A 343 -15.28 15.36 2.67
C GLN A 343 -15.05 16.38 1.54
N SER A 344 -15.68 17.56 1.63
CA SER A 344 -15.59 18.66 0.64
C SER A 344 -14.13 19.06 0.37
N ALA A 345 -13.34 19.33 1.41
CA ALA A 345 -11.95 19.76 1.29
C ALA A 345 -11.04 18.74 0.58
N PHE A 346 -11.33 17.43 0.70
CA PHE A 346 -10.59 16.40 -0.05
C PHE A 346 -10.99 16.38 -1.54
N LEU A 347 -12.27 16.62 -1.85
CA LEU A 347 -12.74 16.76 -3.22
C LEU A 347 -12.18 18.02 -3.90
N GLN A 348 -12.22 19.15 -3.20
CA GLN A 348 -11.61 20.41 -3.65
C GLN A 348 -10.11 20.23 -3.90
N SER A 349 -9.38 19.59 -2.99
CA SER A 349 -7.95 19.28 -3.17
C SER A 349 -7.68 18.39 -4.40
N GLU A 350 -8.58 17.46 -4.75
CA GLU A 350 -8.47 16.66 -5.99
C GLU A 350 -8.82 17.47 -7.25
N LEU A 351 -9.73 18.45 -7.17
CA LEU A 351 -9.99 19.38 -8.27
C LEU A 351 -8.82 20.34 -8.50
N GLU A 352 -8.25 20.91 -7.44
CA GLU A 352 -7.14 21.87 -7.50
C GLU A 352 -5.78 21.23 -7.80
N HIS A 353 -5.50 20.04 -7.27
CA HIS A 353 -4.17 19.40 -7.32
C HIS A 353 -4.18 17.99 -7.93
N GLY A 354 -5.33 17.54 -8.44
CA GLY A 354 -5.44 16.25 -9.14
C GLY A 354 -4.56 16.17 -10.38
N ILE A 355 -4.17 14.95 -10.71
CA ILE A 355 -3.36 14.66 -11.89
C ILE A 355 -4.27 14.35 -13.08
N CYS A 356 -3.91 14.83 -14.27
CA CYS A 356 -4.57 14.45 -15.52
C CYS A 356 -4.31 12.97 -15.90
N ALA A 357 -4.98 12.06 -15.19
CA ALA A 357 -5.00 10.62 -15.42
C ALA A 357 -6.47 10.13 -15.40
N PRO A 358 -6.86 9.11 -16.20
CA PRO A 358 -8.28 8.75 -16.37
C PRO A 358 -9.01 8.40 -15.06
N ILE A 359 -8.30 7.85 -14.07
CA ILE A 359 -8.86 7.55 -12.75
C ILE A 359 -9.22 8.80 -11.92
N ALA A 360 -8.60 9.96 -12.17
CA ALA A 360 -8.87 11.18 -11.38
C ALA A 360 -10.33 11.64 -11.52
N LEU A 361 -10.90 11.59 -12.73
CA LEU A 361 -12.32 11.87 -12.96
C LEU A 361 -13.23 10.94 -12.14
N GLY A 362 -12.88 9.65 -12.11
CA GLY A 362 -13.59 8.65 -11.31
C GLY A 362 -13.45 8.85 -9.79
N ARG A 363 -12.30 9.36 -9.33
CA ARG A 363 -12.06 9.73 -7.93
C ARG A 363 -12.84 10.98 -7.53
N VAL A 364 -12.97 11.97 -8.42
CA VAL A 364 -13.86 13.14 -8.24
C VAL A 364 -15.32 12.71 -8.16
N ALA A 365 -15.81 11.91 -9.12
CA ALA A 365 -17.19 11.38 -9.11
C ALA A 365 -17.50 10.60 -7.81
N SER A 366 -16.56 9.81 -7.33
CA SER A 366 -16.68 9.07 -6.06
C SER A 366 -16.63 9.98 -4.82
N GLY A 367 -15.88 11.09 -4.88
CA GLY A 367 -15.90 12.12 -3.84
C GLY A 367 -17.22 12.88 -3.79
N ILE A 368 -17.79 13.22 -4.95
CA ILE A 368 -19.17 13.76 -5.05
C ILE A 368 -20.16 12.78 -4.44
N ALA A 369 -20.04 11.48 -4.72
CA ALA A 369 -20.92 10.45 -4.13
C ALA A 369 -20.82 10.38 -2.60
N LEU A 370 -19.60 10.53 -2.02
CA LEU A 370 -19.36 10.59 -0.57
C LEU A 370 -19.95 11.84 0.07
N VAL A 371 -19.66 13.04 -0.46
CA VAL A 371 -20.19 14.31 0.09
C VAL A 371 -21.71 14.36 -0.03
N CYS A 372 -22.26 13.97 -1.18
CA CYS A 372 -23.70 13.89 -1.36
C CYS A 372 -24.35 12.89 -0.39
N ALA A 373 -23.67 11.82 0.03
CA ALA A 373 -24.21 10.87 1.00
C ALA A 373 -24.46 11.51 2.38
N SER A 374 -23.56 12.37 2.86
CA SER A 374 -23.72 13.10 4.13
C SER A 374 -24.59 14.36 4.03
N LEU A 375 -24.66 15.01 2.85
CA LEU A 375 -25.50 16.19 2.66
C LEU A 375 -27.01 15.90 2.69
N ALA A 376 -27.79 16.88 3.19
CA ALA A 376 -29.23 16.94 3.01
C ALA A 376 -29.60 17.21 1.55
N SER A 377 -30.72 16.67 1.07
CA SER A 377 -31.10 16.71 -0.36
C SER A 377 -31.34 18.12 -0.91
N ASP A 378 -31.69 19.09 -0.07
CA ASP A 378 -31.83 20.51 -0.45
C ASP A 378 -30.47 21.22 -0.61
N LYS A 379 -29.36 20.63 -0.11
CA LYS A 379 -28.00 21.18 -0.22
C LYS A 379 -27.23 20.69 -1.44
N ILE A 380 -27.62 19.56 -2.04
CA ILE A 380 -26.97 19.02 -3.25
C ILE A 380 -26.93 20.03 -4.41
N PRO A 381 -27.96 20.84 -4.71
CA PRO A 381 -27.88 21.81 -5.80
C PRO A 381 -26.81 22.89 -5.59
N TYR A 382 -26.65 23.40 -4.37
CA TYR A 382 -25.62 24.39 -4.05
C TYR A 382 -24.22 23.78 -4.18
N PHE A 383 -24.00 22.61 -3.55
CA PHE A 383 -22.73 21.87 -3.64
C PHE A 383 -22.38 21.45 -5.08
N ARG A 384 -23.39 21.18 -5.93
CA ARG A 384 -23.20 21.00 -7.37
C ARG A 384 -22.68 22.27 -8.03
N ASP A 385 -23.30 23.42 -7.78
CA ASP A 385 -22.89 24.67 -8.41
C ASP A 385 -21.48 25.09 -7.96
N ASP A 386 -21.14 24.89 -6.68
CA ASP A 386 -19.79 25.12 -6.12
C ASP A 386 -18.73 24.23 -6.81
N VAL A 387 -18.90 22.90 -6.77
CA VAL A 387 -17.99 21.92 -7.40
C VAL A 387 -17.85 22.15 -8.91
N MET A 388 -18.91 22.62 -9.55
CA MET A 388 -18.93 22.89 -10.99
C MET A 388 -18.39 24.27 -11.37
N ASP A 389 -18.07 25.14 -10.41
CA ASP A 389 -17.24 26.32 -10.62
C ASP A 389 -15.76 25.98 -10.39
N ASP A 390 -15.42 25.27 -9.30
CA ASP A 390 -14.08 24.71 -9.07
C ASP A 390 -13.58 23.91 -10.29
N ALA A 391 -14.44 23.05 -10.86
CA ALA A 391 -14.14 22.27 -12.05
C ALA A 391 -13.86 23.10 -13.31
N ARG A 392 -14.22 24.40 -13.36
CA ARG A 392 -13.86 25.31 -14.48
C ARG A 392 -12.44 25.84 -14.36
N TYR A 393 -11.97 26.05 -13.13
CA TYR A 393 -10.65 26.59 -12.82
C TYR A 393 -9.60 25.50 -12.55
N SER A 394 -10.03 24.27 -12.23
CA SER A 394 -9.21 23.07 -12.14
C SER A 394 -8.32 22.89 -13.38
N GLY A 395 -7.01 23.03 -13.19
CA GLY A 395 -6.02 23.06 -14.27
C GLY A 395 -5.94 21.78 -15.11
N TRP A 396 -6.43 20.64 -14.60
CA TRP A 396 -6.51 19.38 -15.35
C TRP A 396 -7.85 19.17 -16.07
N LEU A 397 -8.89 19.96 -15.77
CA LEU A 397 -10.21 19.93 -16.43
C LEU A 397 -10.43 21.05 -17.47
N VAL A 398 -9.49 21.99 -17.61
CA VAL A 398 -9.51 23.02 -18.67
C VAL A 398 -9.57 22.36 -20.05
N GLY A 399 -10.59 22.72 -20.85
CA GLY A 399 -10.85 22.14 -22.17
C GLY A 399 -11.45 20.72 -22.16
N ARG A 400 -11.63 20.09 -20.98
CA ARG A 400 -12.25 18.77 -20.83
C ARG A 400 -13.76 18.88 -20.61
N ASP A 401 -14.44 19.48 -21.58
CA ASP A 401 -15.86 19.84 -21.47
C ASP A 401 -16.78 18.61 -21.34
N GLN A 402 -16.35 17.47 -21.88
CA GLN A 402 -17.04 16.18 -21.74
C GLN A 402 -16.97 15.65 -20.30
N ASP A 403 -15.80 15.67 -19.67
CA ASP A 403 -15.60 15.31 -18.26
C ASP A 403 -16.47 16.17 -17.33
N ARG A 404 -16.51 17.49 -17.56
CA ARG A 404 -17.35 18.41 -16.76
C ARG A 404 -18.86 18.13 -16.97
N LYS A 405 -19.28 17.72 -18.17
CA LYS A 405 -20.64 17.24 -18.42
C LYS A 405 -20.94 15.91 -17.70
N PHE A 406 -20.00 14.98 -17.70
CA PHE A 406 -20.12 13.71 -16.98
C PHE A 406 -20.28 13.94 -15.46
N LEU A 407 -19.56 14.88 -14.85
CA LEU A 407 -19.75 15.21 -13.42
C LEU A 407 -21.15 15.75 -13.12
N LEU A 408 -21.75 16.53 -14.02
CA LEU A 408 -23.17 16.93 -13.90
C LEU A 408 -24.11 15.71 -13.96
N GLU A 409 -23.83 14.73 -14.81
CA GLU A 409 -24.62 13.50 -14.92
C GLU A 409 -24.51 12.60 -13.68
N VAL A 410 -23.36 12.61 -12.99
CA VAL A 410 -23.19 12.00 -11.65
C VAL A 410 -24.09 12.67 -10.62
N PHE A 411 -24.11 14.01 -10.54
CA PHE A 411 -25.04 14.74 -9.67
C PHE A 411 -26.51 14.41 -9.99
N ASP A 412 -26.89 14.43 -11.28
CA ASP A 412 -28.26 14.14 -11.71
C ASP A 412 -28.65 12.68 -11.45
N ALA A 413 -27.73 11.72 -11.50
CA ALA A 413 -27.97 10.33 -11.11
C ALA A 413 -28.22 10.18 -9.59
N ILE A 414 -27.38 10.79 -8.76
CA ILE A 414 -27.50 10.79 -7.29
C ILE A 414 -28.84 11.40 -6.83
N ILE A 415 -29.21 12.56 -7.40
CA ILE A 415 -30.47 13.25 -7.10
C ILE A 415 -31.67 12.36 -7.46
N ARG A 416 -31.64 11.71 -8.63
CA ARG A 416 -32.71 10.79 -9.07
C ARG A 416 -32.83 9.55 -8.19
N ASP A 417 -31.74 8.90 -7.82
CA ASP A 417 -31.82 7.72 -6.96
C ASP A 417 -32.36 8.06 -5.57
N ARG A 418 -31.89 9.17 -4.97
CA ARG A 418 -32.41 9.68 -3.69
C ARG A 418 -33.91 9.97 -3.72
N ALA A 419 -34.43 10.51 -4.83
CA ALA A 419 -35.86 10.72 -5.01
C ALA A 419 -36.68 9.41 -5.04
N ASN A 420 -36.06 8.29 -5.41
CA ASN A 420 -36.71 6.97 -5.51
C ASN A 420 -36.67 6.17 -4.18
N VAL A 421 -35.79 6.51 -3.23
CA VAL A 421 -35.67 5.80 -1.93
C VAL A 421 -37.01 5.73 -1.15
N PRO A 422 -37.84 6.79 -1.06
CA PRO A 422 -39.14 6.73 -0.39
C PRO A 422 -40.14 5.78 -1.06
N GLN A 423 -40.01 5.52 -2.36
CA GLN A 423 -40.86 4.58 -3.08
C GLN A 423 -40.43 3.14 -2.80
N ARG A 424 -39.13 2.81 -2.91
CA ARG A 424 -38.62 1.46 -2.58
C ARG A 424 -38.99 1.03 -1.16
N ARG A 425 -38.97 1.97 -0.19
CA ARG A 425 -39.40 1.73 1.21
C ARG A 425 -40.90 1.47 1.39
N ARG A 426 -41.75 1.74 0.38
CA ARG A 426 -43.19 1.40 0.35
C ARG A 426 -43.51 0.16 -0.47
N GLU A 427 -42.55 -0.33 -1.26
CA GLU A 427 -42.66 -1.55 -2.06
C GLU A 427 -42.10 -2.78 -1.31
N ALA A 428 -41.32 -2.53 -0.25
CA ALA A 428 -40.69 -3.55 0.60
C ALA A 428 -41.32 -3.67 2.01
N ALA A 429 -42.50 -3.09 2.24
CA ALA A 429 -43.21 -3.04 3.53
C ALA A 429 -44.72 -3.24 3.34
#